data_AF-A0A951RNQ0-F1
#
_entry.id   AF-A0A951RNQ0-F1
#
_cell.length_a   1.000
_cell.length_b   1.000
_cell.length_c   1.000
_cell.angle_alpha   90.00
_cell.angle_beta   90.00
_cell.angle_gamma   90.00
#
_symmetry.space_group_name_H-M   'P 1'
#
loop_
_entity.id
_entity.type
_entity.pdbx_description
1 polymer ?
#
loop_
_entity_poly.entity_id
_entity_poly.type
_entity_poly.pdbx_seq_one_letter_code
_entity_poly.pdbx_strand_id
1 'polypeptide(L)'
;MKIKLCFLILLSLIAAGAFAQNEPEQADDTEIRIRVLARSYGDSIVLRWAPEEAAVWSIINRYGYNVTRRYVNTDSTYVSELLTPQPLKPLSLEEMMARFEATDTVAAIAAEVLHGTDLAPAPVSEEGMGFAEAIRLEAERQQTRFAFAMMAAEFSPAVANALALRFTDTNVQRGRVYDYLVSAVVPAALVEVVPGSAILRCEDARPLNPPAKLDIRQANNERIELIWGRDANTAFFIERSIDNGRTYRQLNHQPYYSTLPDENIGRGSSELEFYNMLLHEFHIFSDTITPGITYH
;
A
#
# COMPACT_ATOMS: atom_id res chain seq x y z
N MET A 1 63.33 -12.27 -32.00
CA MET A 1 62.11 -12.71 -32.71
C MET A 1 61.03 -13.35 -31.81
N LYS A 2 61.11 -13.26 -30.47
CA LYS A 2 60.09 -13.80 -29.55
C LYS A 2 59.19 -12.72 -28.90
N ILE A 3 59.62 -11.46 -28.87
CA ILE A 3 58.87 -10.34 -28.26
C ILE A 3 57.75 -9.82 -29.18
N LYS A 4 57.90 -9.92 -30.51
CA LYS A 4 56.84 -9.53 -31.47
C LYS A 4 55.66 -10.52 -31.52
N LEU A 5 55.85 -11.77 -31.06
CA LEU A 5 54.80 -12.80 -31.07
C LEU A 5 53.88 -12.67 -29.85
N CYS A 6 54.39 -12.25 -28.69
CA CYS A 6 53.57 -11.98 -27.50
C CYS A 6 52.64 -10.77 -27.69
N PHE A 7 53.07 -9.74 -28.43
CA PHE A 7 52.25 -8.56 -28.68
C PHE A 7 51.05 -8.84 -29.61
N LEU A 8 51.20 -9.78 -30.55
CA LEU A 8 50.14 -10.20 -31.46
C LEU A 8 49.10 -11.12 -30.80
N ILE A 9 49.51 -11.91 -29.80
CA ILE A 9 48.59 -12.74 -29.00
C ILE A 9 47.85 -11.89 -27.94
N LEU A 10 48.49 -10.84 -27.41
CA LEU A 10 47.82 -9.91 -26.50
C LEU A 10 46.78 -9.02 -27.22
N LEU A 11 47.00 -8.71 -28.51
CA LEU A 11 46.06 -7.93 -29.31
C LEU A 11 44.83 -8.73 -29.77
N SER A 12 44.94 -10.06 -29.94
CA SER A 12 43.80 -10.90 -30.31
C SER A 12 42.90 -11.28 -29.13
N LEU A 13 43.40 -11.21 -27.88
CA LEU A 13 42.58 -11.40 -26.68
C LEU A 13 41.72 -10.18 -26.32
N ILE A 14 42.03 -8.99 -26.83
CA ILE A 14 41.24 -7.77 -26.58
C ILE A 14 40.07 -7.66 -27.58
N ALA A 15 40.17 -8.29 -28.75
CA ALA A 15 39.10 -8.30 -29.75
C ALA A 15 37.94 -9.27 -29.44
N ALA A 16 38.14 -10.24 -28.52
CA ALA A 16 37.09 -11.16 -28.09
C ALA A 16 36.19 -10.61 -26.96
N GLY A 17 36.54 -9.45 -26.38
CA GLY A 17 35.76 -8.77 -25.35
C GLY A 17 34.77 -7.71 -25.88
N ALA A 18 34.67 -7.54 -27.20
CA ALA A 18 33.83 -6.53 -27.84
C ALA A 18 32.53 -7.08 -28.47
N PHE A 19 32.14 -8.31 -28.13
CA PHE A 19 30.74 -8.72 -28.19
C PHE A 19 30.11 -8.50 -26.81
N ALA A 20 30.13 -7.24 -26.37
CA ALA A 20 29.21 -6.81 -25.33
C ALA A 20 27.80 -7.05 -25.88
N GLN A 21 27.00 -7.77 -25.10
CA GLN A 21 25.63 -8.12 -25.41
C GLN A 21 24.85 -6.84 -25.73
N ASN A 22 24.49 -6.65 -27.00
CA ASN A 22 23.25 -5.95 -27.32
C ASN A 22 22.12 -6.90 -26.90
N GLU A 23 21.86 -6.99 -25.59
CA GLU A 23 20.50 -7.27 -25.16
C GLU A 23 19.64 -6.19 -25.80
N PRO A 24 18.53 -6.52 -26.46
CA PRO A 24 17.55 -5.49 -26.74
C PRO A 24 17.22 -4.91 -25.38
N GLU A 25 17.59 -3.65 -25.17
CA GLU A 25 17.00 -2.82 -24.13
C GLU A 25 15.51 -3.03 -24.30
N GLN A 26 14.92 -3.88 -23.44
CA GLN A 26 13.49 -3.96 -23.31
C GLN A 26 13.14 -2.52 -22.99
N ALA A 27 12.53 -1.83 -23.95
CA ALA A 27 11.75 -0.66 -23.63
C ALA A 27 10.86 -1.13 -22.48
N ASP A 28 11.18 -0.68 -21.27
CA ASP A 28 10.26 -0.72 -20.17
C ASP A 28 9.13 0.18 -20.65
N ASP A 29 8.17 -0.42 -21.33
CA ASP A 29 6.90 0.21 -21.61
C ASP A 29 6.25 0.30 -20.25
N THR A 30 6.62 1.36 -19.50
CA THR A 30 6.17 1.61 -18.14
C THR A 30 4.70 2.00 -18.21
N GLU A 31 3.86 1.04 -18.56
CA GLU A 31 2.41 1.19 -18.61
C GLU A 31 1.91 1.47 -17.19
N ILE A 32 1.43 2.69 -16.97
CA ILE A 32 0.84 3.08 -15.68
C ILE A 32 -0.41 2.24 -15.44
N ARG A 33 -0.45 1.51 -14.33
CA ARG A 33 -1.53 0.55 -14.05
C ARG A 33 -2.26 0.84 -12.74
N ILE A 34 -3.48 0.33 -12.65
CA ILE A 34 -4.19 0.13 -11.38
C ILE A 34 -3.94 -1.30 -10.89
N ARG A 35 -3.50 -1.46 -9.65
CA ARG A 35 -3.46 -2.77 -8.98
C ARG A 35 -4.75 -3.00 -8.23
N VAL A 36 -5.35 -4.18 -8.40
CA VAL A 36 -6.62 -4.55 -7.77
C VAL A 36 -6.44 -5.82 -6.95
N LEU A 37 -6.92 -5.78 -5.72
CA LEU A 37 -7.07 -6.92 -4.84
C LEU A 37 -8.57 -7.18 -4.64
N ALA A 38 -8.93 -8.46 -4.58
CA ALA A 38 -10.29 -8.88 -4.32
C ALA A 38 -10.31 -9.95 -3.23
N ARG A 39 -11.29 -9.86 -2.33
CA ARG A 39 -11.55 -10.87 -1.32
C ARG A 39 -13.03 -11.24 -1.31
N SER A 40 -13.28 -12.55 -1.31
CA SER A 40 -14.63 -13.10 -1.20
C SER A 40 -14.97 -13.41 0.25
N TYR A 41 -16.24 -13.20 0.60
CA TYR A 41 -16.85 -13.53 1.89
C TYR A 41 -18.02 -14.51 1.77
N GLY A 42 -18.33 -14.97 0.54
CA GLY A 42 -19.34 -15.99 0.26
C GLY A 42 -20.72 -15.41 -0.04
N ASP A 43 -21.02 -14.24 0.51
CA ASP A 43 -22.19 -13.39 0.22
C ASP A 43 -21.83 -12.07 -0.48
N SER A 44 -20.55 -11.73 -0.51
CA SER A 44 -20.05 -10.47 -1.03
C SER A 44 -18.60 -10.61 -1.50
N ILE A 45 -18.21 -9.73 -2.41
CA ILE A 45 -16.82 -9.55 -2.84
C ILE A 45 -16.41 -8.11 -2.56
N VAL A 46 -15.32 -7.95 -1.82
CA VAL A 46 -14.71 -6.65 -1.52
C VAL A 46 -13.51 -6.45 -2.43
N LEU A 47 -13.52 -5.34 -3.15
CA LEU A 47 -12.42 -4.88 -3.98
C LEU A 47 -11.66 -3.77 -3.25
N ARG A 48 -10.34 -3.80 -3.39
CA ARG A 48 -9.41 -2.73 -3.02
C ARG A 48 -8.50 -2.46 -4.20
N TRP A 49 -8.16 -1.21 -4.45
CA TRP A 49 -7.24 -0.88 -5.54
C TRP A 49 -6.44 0.37 -5.25
N ALA A 50 -5.35 0.51 -6.01
CA ALA A 50 -4.53 1.72 -6.05
C ALA A 50 -3.85 1.84 -7.42
N PRO A 51 -3.74 3.05 -8.00
CA PRO A 51 -2.78 3.33 -9.06
C PRO A 51 -1.35 3.09 -8.58
N GLU A 52 -0.44 2.76 -9.48
CA GLU A 52 0.98 2.53 -9.13
C GLU A 52 1.74 3.83 -8.82
N GLU A 53 1.24 4.97 -9.29
CA GLU A 53 1.91 6.27 -9.17
C GLU A 53 1.07 7.32 -8.44
N ALA A 54 1.74 8.08 -7.56
CA ALA A 54 1.12 9.15 -6.78
C ALA A 54 0.54 10.28 -7.65
N ALA A 55 1.27 10.69 -8.69
CA ALA A 55 0.82 11.74 -9.61
C ALA A 55 -0.46 11.33 -10.33
N VAL A 56 -0.54 10.07 -10.78
CA VAL A 56 -1.71 9.52 -11.46
C VAL A 56 -2.89 9.39 -10.51
N TRP A 57 -2.68 8.94 -9.27
CA TRP A 57 -3.72 8.94 -8.24
C TRP A 57 -4.35 10.32 -8.03
N SER A 58 -3.51 11.37 -7.95
CA SER A 58 -3.95 12.75 -7.81
C SER A 58 -4.80 13.23 -9.00
N ILE A 59 -4.43 12.82 -10.22
CA ILE A 59 -5.23 13.09 -11.43
C ILE A 59 -6.57 12.35 -11.36
N ILE A 60 -6.55 11.04 -11.07
CA ILE A 60 -7.77 10.21 -11.06
C ILE A 60 -8.75 10.70 -9.99
N ASN A 61 -8.31 11.19 -8.83
CA ASN A 61 -9.20 11.72 -7.79
C ASN A 61 -10.15 12.82 -8.30
N ARG A 62 -9.79 13.57 -9.36
CA ARG A 62 -10.68 14.58 -9.98
C ARG A 62 -11.79 13.96 -10.83
N TYR A 63 -11.57 12.76 -11.38
CA TYR A 63 -12.43 12.12 -12.37
C TYR A 63 -13.16 10.86 -11.86
N GLY A 64 -12.48 10.05 -11.07
CA GLY A 64 -12.99 8.86 -10.41
C GLY A 64 -12.67 7.55 -11.11
N TYR A 65 -13.19 6.47 -10.52
CA TYR A 65 -13.03 5.09 -10.96
C TYR A 65 -14.36 4.47 -11.37
N ASN A 66 -14.33 3.59 -12.37
CA ASN A 66 -15.44 2.70 -12.67
C ASN A 66 -15.09 1.26 -12.29
N VAL A 67 -16.08 0.53 -11.75
CA VAL A 67 -15.97 -0.90 -11.45
C VAL A 67 -16.88 -1.67 -12.38
N THR A 68 -16.30 -2.57 -13.17
CA THR A 68 -17.04 -3.48 -14.06
C THR A 68 -16.86 -4.90 -13.56
N ARG A 69 -17.96 -5.64 -13.51
CA ARG A 69 -17.98 -7.06 -13.18
C ARG A 69 -18.24 -7.90 -14.41
N ARG A 70 -17.42 -8.92 -14.61
CA ARG A 70 -17.47 -9.82 -15.76
C ARG A 70 -17.57 -11.26 -15.28
N TYR A 71 -18.44 -12.05 -15.90
CA TYR A 71 -18.62 -13.46 -15.57
C TYR A 71 -19.28 -14.23 -16.71
N VAL A 72 -19.27 -15.55 -16.61
CA VAL A 72 -19.95 -16.46 -17.54
C VAL A 72 -21.13 -17.10 -16.83
N ASN A 73 -22.31 -17.05 -17.45
CA ASN A 73 -23.51 -17.71 -16.98
C ASN A 73 -23.45 -19.23 -17.22
N THR A 74 -24.39 -19.97 -16.62
CA THR A 74 -24.48 -21.44 -16.79
C THR A 74 -24.77 -21.87 -18.23
N ASP A 75 -25.37 -20.99 -19.03
CA ASP A 75 -25.63 -21.17 -20.47
C ASP A 75 -24.42 -20.78 -21.35
N SER A 76 -23.26 -20.52 -20.75
CA SER A 76 -22.03 -20.02 -21.41
C SER A 76 -22.11 -18.59 -21.97
N THR A 77 -23.15 -17.82 -21.64
CA THR A 77 -23.24 -16.41 -22.02
C THR A 77 -22.26 -15.57 -21.20
N TYR A 78 -21.45 -14.76 -21.87
CA TYR A 78 -20.58 -13.78 -21.23
C TYR A 78 -21.37 -12.53 -20.83
N VAL A 79 -21.25 -12.12 -19.58
CA VAL A 79 -21.90 -10.93 -19.02
C VAL A 79 -20.82 -9.94 -18.57
N SER A 80 -21.02 -8.66 -18.91
CA SER A 80 -20.21 -7.55 -18.45
C SER A 80 -21.13 -6.44 -17.96
N GLU A 81 -21.03 -6.09 -16.68
CA GLU A 81 -21.92 -5.15 -16.01
C GLU A 81 -21.12 -4.04 -15.33
N LEU A 82 -21.45 -2.78 -15.63
CA LEU A 82 -20.93 -1.64 -14.90
C LEU A 82 -21.65 -1.55 -13.55
N LEU A 83 -20.91 -1.73 -12.46
CA LEU A 83 -21.46 -1.72 -11.10
C LEU A 83 -21.56 -0.31 -10.50
N THR A 84 -20.90 0.67 -11.11
CA THR A 84 -20.83 2.05 -10.65
C THR A 84 -21.54 2.96 -11.66
N PRO A 85 -22.81 3.34 -11.43
CA PRO A 85 -23.56 4.21 -12.34
C PRO A 85 -22.93 5.59 -12.55
N GLN A 86 -22.18 6.05 -11.54
CA GLN A 86 -21.33 7.23 -11.60
C GLN A 86 -19.91 6.84 -11.15
N PRO A 87 -18.87 7.49 -11.70
CA PRO A 87 -17.50 7.25 -11.27
C PRO A 87 -17.35 7.49 -9.77
N LEU A 88 -16.72 6.54 -9.08
CA LEU A 88 -16.38 6.66 -7.67
C LEU A 88 -15.30 7.73 -7.50
N LYS A 89 -15.60 8.78 -6.75
CA LYS A 89 -14.67 9.85 -6.41
C LYS A 89 -14.45 9.90 -4.91
N PRO A 90 -13.28 10.41 -4.46
CA PRO A 90 -13.12 10.76 -3.07
C PRO A 90 -14.21 11.73 -2.63
N LEU A 91 -14.67 11.58 -1.38
CA LEU A 91 -15.64 12.47 -0.80
C LEU A 91 -15.07 13.89 -0.69
N SER A 92 -15.96 14.88 -0.86
CA SER A 92 -15.67 16.26 -0.49
C SER A 92 -15.41 16.40 1.01
N LEU A 93 -14.77 17.49 1.43
CA LEU A 93 -14.51 17.77 2.84
C LEU A 93 -15.81 17.81 3.66
N GLU A 94 -16.87 18.44 3.12
CA GLU A 94 -18.18 18.51 3.77
C GLU A 94 -18.77 17.11 3.99
N GLU A 95 -18.74 16.25 2.97
CA GLU A 95 -19.22 14.86 3.09
C GLU A 95 -18.37 14.04 4.06
N MET A 96 -17.06 14.28 4.13
CA MET A 96 -16.19 13.64 5.13
C MET A 96 -16.56 14.08 6.55
N MET A 97 -16.72 15.38 6.79
CA MET A 97 -17.11 15.92 8.09
C MET A 97 -18.50 15.44 8.54
N ALA A 98 -19.42 15.24 7.59
CA ALA A 98 -20.73 14.69 7.88
C ALA A 98 -20.72 13.17 8.17
N ARG A 99 -19.72 12.45 7.66
CA ARG A 99 -19.65 10.98 7.75
C ARG A 99 -18.81 10.46 8.90
N PHE A 100 -17.80 11.21 9.33
CA PHE A 100 -16.85 10.76 10.34
C PHE A 100 -16.85 11.68 11.56
N GLU A 101 -16.70 11.08 12.74
CA GLU A 101 -16.53 11.83 13.99
C GLU A 101 -15.18 12.56 13.98
N ALA A 102 -15.13 13.73 14.63
CA ALA A 102 -13.90 14.52 14.73
C ALA A 102 -12.75 13.79 15.47
N THR A 103 -13.06 12.74 16.23
CA THR A 103 -12.09 11.90 16.94
C THR A 103 -11.55 10.73 16.11
N ASP A 104 -12.08 10.49 14.90
CA ASP A 104 -11.56 9.47 13.99
C ASP A 104 -10.28 9.99 13.32
N THR A 105 -9.13 9.63 13.89
CA THR A 105 -7.82 10.09 13.41
C THR A 105 -7.49 9.58 12.01
N VAL A 106 -8.00 8.41 11.59
CA VAL A 106 -7.75 7.88 10.24
C VAL A 106 -8.55 8.68 9.21
N ALA A 107 -9.79 9.02 9.55
CA ALA A 107 -10.61 9.91 8.72
C ALA A 107 -10.02 11.33 8.64
N ALA A 108 -9.49 11.86 9.75
CA ALA A 108 -8.82 13.15 9.77
C ALA A 108 -7.58 13.19 8.87
N ILE A 109 -6.73 12.14 8.91
CA ILE A 109 -5.59 11.98 8.00
C ILE A 109 -6.06 11.97 6.54
N ALA A 110 -7.10 11.19 6.23
CA ALA A 110 -7.64 11.12 4.87
C ALA A 110 -8.20 12.47 4.38
N ALA A 111 -8.87 13.21 5.25
CA ALA A 111 -9.39 14.55 4.94
C ALA A 111 -8.24 15.53 4.64
N GLU A 112 -7.19 15.54 5.46
CA GLU A 112 -6.01 16.39 5.27
C GLU A 112 -5.26 16.03 3.98
N VAL A 113 -5.09 14.73 3.69
CA VAL A 113 -4.41 14.27 2.48
C VAL A 113 -5.13 14.68 1.21
N LEU A 114 -6.47 14.65 1.21
CA LEU A 114 -7.28 15.02 0.05
C LEU A 114 -7.47 16.53 -0.10
N HIS A 115 -7.72 17.23 1.01
CA HIS A 115 -8.25 18.60 1.01
C HIS A 115 -7.34 19.63 1.68
N GLY A 116 -6.32 19.18 2.41
CA GLY A 116 -5.41 20.03 3.17
C GLY A 116 -4.67 21.04 2.30
N THR A 117 -4.74 22.31 2.72
CA THR A 117 -4.11 23.44 2.02
C THR A 117 -2.67 23.69 2.45
N ASP A 118 -2.21 23.15 3.58
CA ASP A 118 -0.82 23.31 4.07
C ASP A 118 0.18 22.42 3.31
N LEU A 119 -0.36 21.60 2.41
CA LEU A 119 0.34 20.89 1.35
C LEU A 119 -0.02 21.52 -0.02
N ALA A 120 -0.32 22.82 -0.08
CA ALA A 120 -0.33 23.58 -1.32
C ALA A 120 1.12 23.90 -1.72
N PRO A 121 1.41 24.14 -3.02
CA PRO A 121 2.70 24.67 -3.42
C PRO A 121 3.03 25.86 -2.52
N ALA A 122 4.18 25.81 -1.84
CA ALA A 122 4.82 27.06 -1.49
C ALA A 122 4.83 27.85 -2.81
N PRO A 123 4.32 29.07 -2.86
CA PRO A 123 4.50 29.86 -4.05
C PRO A 123 5.99 29.81 -4.37
N VAL A 124 6.32 29.87 -5.66
CA VAL A 124 7.70 29.89 -6.19
C VAL A 124 8.46 31.16 -5.72
N SER A 125 8.08 31.70 -4.57
CA SER A 125 8.39 32.98 -3.96
C SER A 125 8.83 32.82 -2.50
N GLU A 126 9.38 31.67 -2.09
CA GLU A 126 10.55 31.81 -1.21
C GLU A 126 11.65 32.36 -2.11
N GLU A 127 11.97 33.64 -1.94
CA GLU A 127 13.00 34.34 -2.71
C GLU A 127 14.28 33.48 -2.76
N GLY A 128 14.56 32.87 -3.92
CA GLY A 128 15.73 32.01 -4.14
C GLY A 128 15.44 30.54 -4.48
N MET A 129 14.20 30.05 -4.39
CA MET A 129 13.89 28.68 -4.79
C MET A 129 13.88 28.53 -6.33
N GLY A 130 14.80 27.70 -6.85
CA GLY A 130 14.85 27.40 -8.29
C GLY A 130 13.67 26.53 -8.75
N PHE A 131 13.27 26.66 -10.03
CA PHE A 131 12.15 25.91 -10.62
C PHE A 131 12.27 24.39 -10.43
N ALA A 132 13.46 23.82 -10.63
CA ALA A 132 13.68 22.39 -10.44
C ALA A 132 13.41 21.93 -9.00
N GLU A 133 13.76 22.75 -8.02
CA GLU A 133 13.54 22.46 -6.60
C GLU A 133 12.05 22.52 -6.25
N ALA A 134 11.32 23.48 -6.81
CA ALA A 134 9.87 23.56 -6.66
C ALA A 134 9.15 22.31 -7.21
N ILE A 135 9.59 21.81 -8.37
CA ILE A 135 9.04 20.57 -8.96
C ILE A 135 9.36 19.35 -8.08
N ARG A 136 10.59 19.23 -7.56
CA ARG A 136 11.00 18.15 -6.66
C ARG A 136 10.13 18.12 -5.39
N LEU A 137 9.96 19.29 -4.75
CA LEU A 137 9.18 19.42 -3.52
C LEU A 137 7.71 19.03 -3.74
N GLU A 138 7.12 19.43 -4.88
CA GLU A 138 5.75 19.02 -5.21
C GLU A 138 5.64 17.51 -5.45
N ALA A 139 6.62 16.88 -6.11
CA ALA A 139 6.63 15.44 -6.29
C ALA A 139 6.72 14.69 -4.95
N GLU A 140 7.60 15.10 -4.04
CA GLU A 140 7.73 14.52 -2.69
C GLU A 140 6.44 14.67 -1.87
N ARG A 141 5.78 15.80 -2.02
CA ARG A 141 4.50 16.06 -1.38
C ARG A 141 3.40 15.16 -1.91
N GLN A 142 3.28 15.00 -3.23
CA GLN A 142 2.30 14.09 -3.83
C GLN A 142 2.57 12.64 -3.39
N GLN A 143 3.84 12.22 -3.35
CA GLN A 143 4.23 10.91 -2.86
C GLN A 143 3.83 10.69 -1.39
N THR A 144 4.05 11.70 -0.54
CA THR A 144 3.69 11.67 0.88
C THR A 144 2.17 11.56 1.06
N ARG A 145 1.40 12.40 0.37
CA ARG A 145 -0.07 12.33 0.36
C ARG A 145 -0.56 10.96 -0.06
N PHE A 146 -0.03 10.45 -1.17
CA PHE A 146 -0.40 9.13 -1.68
C PHE A 146 -0.11 8.02 -0.65
N ALA A 147 1.07 8.02 -0.03
CA ALA A 147 1.43 7.03 0.99
C ALA A 147 0.47 7.05 2.20
N PHE A 148 0.13 8.24 2.71
CA PHE A 148 -0.82 8.38 3.81
C PHE A 148 -2.26 8.00 3.40
N ALA A 149 -2.69 8.29 2.16
CA ALA A 149 -3.97 7.82 1.65
C ALA A 149 -4.05 6.29 1.62
N MET A 150 -3.00 5.62 1.13
CA MET A 150 -2.97 4.15 1.08
C MET A 150 -3.01 3.54 2.48
N MET A 151 -2.24 4.10 3.41
CA MET A 151 -2.26 3.68 4.82
C MET A 151 -3.63 3.89 5.47
N ALA A 152 -4.26 5.05 5.27
CA ALA A 152 -5.57 5.35 5.83
C ALA A 152 -6.65 4.42 5.26
N ALA A 153 -6.61 4.15 3.95
CA ALA A 153 -7.48 3.17 3.32
C ALA A 153 -7.31 1.78 3.93
N GLU A 154 -6.07 1.34 4.18
CA GLU A 154 -5.79 0.04 4.79
C GLU A 154 -6.44 -0.08 6.18
N PHE A 155 -6.31 0.96 7.01
CA PHE A 155 -6.73 0.90 8.42
C PHE A 155 -8.23 1.01 8.64
N SER A 156 -8.98 1.61 7.71
CA SER A 156 -10.43 1.77 7.86
C SER A 156 -11.17 1.48 6.55
N PRO A 157 -12.04 0.44 6.50
CA PRO A 157 -12.90 0.19 5.35
C PRO A 157 -13.80 1.38 4.99
N ALA A 158 -14.28 2.12 6.00
CA ALA A 158 -15.12 3.29 5.77
C ALA A 158 -14.33 4.44 5.13
N VAL A 159 -13.10 4.69 5.59
CA VAL A 159 -12.20 5.68 4.98
C VAL A 159 -11.77 5.26 3.58
N ALA A 160 -11.53 3.97 3.34
CA ALA A 160 -11.24 3.48 2.00
C ALA A 160 -12.38 3.72 1.00
N ASN A 161 -13.63 3.57 1.43
CA ASN A 161 -14.79 3.97 0.61
C ASN A 161 -14.77 5.48 0.38
N ALA A 162 -14.46 6.28 1.40
CA ALA A 162 -14.40 7.73 1.30
C ALA A 162 -13.28 8.24 0.38
N LEU A 163 -12.18 7.49 0.25
CA LEU A 163 -11.08 7.74 -0.69
C LEU A 163 -11.37 7.19 -2.10
N ALA A 164 -12.51 6.53 -2.33
CA ALA A 164 -12.81 5.78 -3.55
C ALA A 164 -11.75 4.75 -3.94
N LEU A 165 -11.23 4.01 -2.95
CA LEU A 165 -10.25 2.93 -3.11
C LEU A 165 -10.80 1.57 -2.66
N ARG A 166 -12.12 1.49 -2.43
CA ARG A 166 -12.84 0.30 -2.01
C ARG A 166 -14.23 0.25 -2.64
N PHE A 167 -14.65 -0.96 -3.01
CA PHE A 167 -16.02 -1.24 -3.44
C PHE A 167 -16.46 -2.60 -2.88
N THR A 168 -17.76 -2.76 -2.60
CA THR A 168 -18.33 -4.04 -2.15
C THR A 168 -19.46 -4.42 -3.09
N ASP A 169 -19.28 -5.53 -3.79
CA ASP A 169 -20.35 -6.16 -4.57
C ASP A 169 -21.06 -7.20 -3.70
N THR A 170 -22.32 -6.94 -3.37
CA THR A 170 -23.20 -7.84 -2.61
C THR A 170 -24.13 -8.65 -3.50
N ASN A 171 -24.16 -8.38 -4.81
CA ASN A 171 -25.03 -9.09 -5.75
C ASN A 171 -24.28 -10.26 -6.41
N VAL A 172 -23.62 -11.09 -5.59
CA VAL A 172 -22.77 -12.19 -6.05
C VAL A 172 -23.45 -13.55 -5.81
N GLN A 173 -22.90 -14.59 -6.43
CA GLN A 173 -23.41 -15.95 -6.33
C GLN A 173 -22.29 -16.87 -5.89
N ARG A 174 -22.52 -17.60 -4.80
CA ARG A 174 -21.55 -18.55 -4.25
C ARG A 174 -21.16 -19.58 -5.31
N GLY A 175 -19.87 -19.89 -5.37
CA GLY A 175 -19.25 -20.81 -6.33
C GLY A 175 -18.98 -20.22 -7.70
N ARG A 176 -19.52 -19.05 -8.06
CA ARG A 176 -19.27 -18.40 -9.36
C ARG A 176 -17.90 -17.73 -9.39
N VAL A 177 -17.25 -17.77 -10.55
CA VAL A 177 -16.02 -17.01 -10.82
C VAL A 177 -16.38 -15.66 -11.43
N TYR A 178 -15.80 -14.61 -10.87
CA TYR A 178 -15.94 -13.23 -11.32
C TYR A 178 -14.57 -12.67 -11.69
N ASP A 179 -14.56 -11.82 -12.71
CA ASP A 179 -13.44 -10.96 -13.10
C ASP A 179 -13.90 -9.50 -12.93
N TYR A 180 -13.32 -8.82 -11.94
CA TYR A 180 -13.58 -7.41 -11.70
C TYR A 180 -12.51 -6.57 -12.36
N LEU A 181 -12.94 -5.57 -13.13
CA LEU A 181 -12.11 -4.57 -13.77
C LEU A 181 -12.32 -3.21 -13.11
N VAL A 182 -11.24 -2.59 -12.64
CA VAL A 182 -11.23 -1.21 -12.14
C VAL A 182 -10.52 -0.33 -13.15
N SER A 183 -11.22 0.68 -13.66
CA SER A 183 -10.70 1.60 -14.68
C SER A 183 -10.74 3.04 -14.20
N ALA A 184 -9.71 3.82 -14.51
CA ALA A 184 -9.71 5.26 -14.32
C ALA A 184 -10.64 5.93 -15.36
N VAL A 185 -11.42 6.91 -14.94
CA VAL A 185 -12.31 7.69 -15.84
C VAL A 185 -11.61 8.98 -16.29
N VAL A 186 -10.32 8.88 -16.61
CA VAL A 186 -9.49 10.03 -16.98
C VAL A 186 -9.38 10.11 -18.52
N PRO A 187 -9.44 11.31 -19.13
CA PRO A 187 -9.15 11.47 -20.55
C PRO A 187 -7.75 10.96 -20.90
N ALA A 188 -7.64 10.10 -21.91
CA ALA A 188 -6.35 9.53 -22.36
C ALA A 188 -5.32 10.60 -22.76
N ALA A 189 -5.78 11.78 -23.19
CA ALA A 189 -4.91 12.92 -23.48
C ALA A 189 -4.20 13.51 -22.24
N LEU A 190 -4.69 13.24 -21.03
CA LEU A 190 -4.02 13.63 -19.79
C LEU A 190 -3.07 12.53 -19.31
N VAL A 191 -3.56 11.29 -19.25
CA VAL A 191 -2.79 10.13 -18.88
C VAL A 191 -3.52 8.87 -19.33
N GLU A 192 -2.79 7.93 -19.90
CA GLU A 192 -3.27 6.61 -20.21
C GLU A 192 -2.99 5.69 -19.01
N VAL A 193 -4.05 5.07 -18.49
CA VAL A 193 -3.96 4.21 -17.30
C VAL A 193 -4.58 2.87 -17.65
N VAL A 194 -3.77 1.81 -17.57
CA VAL A 194 -4.25 0.47 -17.86
C VAL A 194 -5.14 -0.02 -16.71
N PRO A 195 -6.37 -0.49 -17.01
CA PRO A 195 -7.26 -1.02 -16.00
C PRO A 195 -6.65 -2.19 -15.22
N GLY A 196 -6.97 -2.26 -13.94
CA GLY A 196 -6.60 -3.39 -13.09
C GLY A 196 -7.67 -4.45 -13.07
N SER A 197 -7.28 -5.73 -13.06
CA SER A 197 -8.21 -6.87 -12.98
C SER A 197 -7.95 -7.72 -11.74
N ALA A 198 -9.02 -8.24 -11.14
CA ALA A 198 -8.97 -9.26 -10.10
C ALA A 198 -9.98 -10.37 -10.41
N ILE A 199 -9.47 -11.59 -10.55
CA ILE A 199 -10.27 -12.79 -10.85
C ILE A 199 -10.33 -13.67 -9.61
N LEU A 200 -11.52 -14.02 -9.18
CA LEU A 200 -11.73 -14.87 -8.01
C LEU A 200 -13.04 -15.65 -8.07
N ARG A 201 -13.10 -16.74 -7.31
CA ARG A 201 -14.35 -17.47 -7.05
C ARG A 201 -15.02 -16.92 -5.78
N CYS A 202 -16.33 -16.75 -5.83
CA CYS A 202 -17.13 -16.34 -4.68
C CYS A 202 -17.28 -17.51 -3.69
N GLU A 203 -16.44 -17.56 -2.68
CA GLU A 203 -16.43 -18.55 -1.61
C GLU A 203 -16.37 -17.88 -0.23
N ASP A 204 -16.59 -18.64 0.84
CA ASP A 204 -16.42 -18.13 2.21
C ASP A 204 -15.03 -17.54 2.43
N ALA A 205 -14.96 -16.49 3.25
CA ALA A 205 -13.69 -15.87 3.57
C ALA A 205 -12.77 -16.87 4.25
N ARG A 206 -11.59 -17.10 3.65
CA ARG A 206 -10.52 -17.81 4.34
C ARG A 206 -10.04 -16.97 5.53
N PRO A 207 -9.68 -17.59 6.66
CA PRO A 207 -9.08 -16.86 7.76
C PRO A 207 -7.80 -16.16 7.31
N LEU A 208 -7.47 -15.03 7.93
CA LEU A 208 -6.17 -14.40 7.74
C LEU A 208 -5.07 -15.33 8.27
N ASN A 209 -3.91 -15.29 7.61
CA ASN A 209 -2.74 -15.98 8.15
C ASN A 209 -2.37 -15.32 9.49
N PRO A 210 -2.08 -16.11 10.54
CA PRO A 210 -1.57 -15.54 11.78
C PRO A 210 -0.23 -14.85 11.55
N PRO A 211 0.20 -13.93 12.44
CA PRO A 211 1.55 -13.37 12.40
C PRO A 211 2.60 -14.48 12.37
N ALA A 212 3.60 -14.34 11.50
CA ALA A 212 4.66 -15.31 11.40
C ALA A 212 5.56 -15.24 12.65
N LYS A 213 5.94 -16.40 13.20
CA LYS A 213 6.95 -16.52 14.27
C LYS A 213 6.71 -15.58 15.47
N LEU A 214 5.47 -15.54 15.99
CA LEU A 214 5.19 -14.77 17.20
C LEU A 214 6.02 -15.30 18.38
N ASP A 215 6.93 -14.48 18.89
CA ASP A 215 7.78 -14.70 20.06
C ASP A 215 7.38 -13.70 21.17
N ILE A 216 7.49 -14.15 22.42
CA ILE A 216 7.08 -13.38 23.60
C ILE A 216 8.23 -13.38 24.59
N ARG A 217 8.70 -12.19 24.96
CA ARG A 217 9.82 -12.02 25.88
C ARG A 217 9.40 -11.21 27.09
N GLN A 218 9.82 -11.65 28.28
CA GLN A 218 9.75 -10.80 29.45
C GLN A 218 10.95 -9.85 29.42
N ALA A 219 10.69 -8.58 29.13
CA ALA A 219 11.74 -7.56 29.11
C ALA A 219 12.16 -7.19 30.53
N ASN A 220 11.19 -7.02 31.43
CA ASN A 220 11.39 -6.84 32.87
C ASN A 220 10.10 -7.16 33.65
N ASN A 221 10.04 -6.80 34.94
CA ASN A 221 8.88 -7.08 35.81
C ASN A 221 7.58 -6.37 35.38
N GLU A 222 7.66 -5.34 34.54
CA GLU A 222 6.53 -4.50 34.15
C GLU A 222 6.26 -4.51 32.64
N ARG A 223 7.14 -5.12 31.83
CA ARG A 223 7.07 -5.11 30.37
C ARG A 223 7.20 -6.51 29.78
N ILE A 224 6.26 -6.82 28.89
CA ILE A 224 6.30 -7.97 27.98
C ILE A 224 6.48 -7.43 26.57
N GLU A 225 7.43 -7.99 25.83
CA GLU A 225 7.69 -7.68 24.42
C GLU A 225 7.10 -8.79 23.54
N LEU A 226 6.41 -8.37 22.49
CA LEU A 226 5.86 -9.23 21.45
C LEU A 226 6.67 -8.99 20.17
N ILE A 227 7.11 -10.06 19.51
CA ILE A 227 7.97 -10.00 18.34
C ILE A 227 7.37 -10.89 17.26
N TRP A 228 7.16 -10.39 16.05
CA TRP A 228 6.59 -11.19 14.96
C TRP A 228 7.03 -10.69 13.57
N GLY A 229 6.90 -11.57 12.58
CA GLY A 229 7.11 -11.26 11.16
C GLY A 229 5.85 -10.73 10.48
N ARG A 230 6.02 -9.91 9.44
CA ARG A 230 4.94 -9.23 8.69
C ARG A 230 4.68 -9.80 7.29
N ASP A 231 5.12 -11.02 7.07
CA ASP A 231 5.14 -11.67 5.75
C ASP A 231 3.75 -11.72 5.09
N ALA A 232 2.69 -11.78 5.89
CA ALA A 232 1.31 -11.95 5.41
C ALA A 232 0.37 -10.77 5.73
N ASN A 233 0.64 -9.97 6.76
CA ASN A 233 -0.21 -8.85 7.16
C ASN A 233 0.62 -7.66 7.64
N THR A 234 0.15 -6.46 7.34
CA THR A 234 0.88 -5.21 7.56
C THR A 234 0.64 -4.62 8.96
N ALA A 235 -0.54 -4.82 9.54
CA ALA A 235 -0.95 -4.29 10.83
C ALA A 235 -1.81 -5.29 11.61
N PHE A 236 -1.86 -5.16 12.95
CA PHE A 236 -2.39 -6.19 13.84
C PHE A 236 -3.24 -5.60 14.98
N PHE A 237 -4.35 -6.25 15.31
CA PHE A 237 -4.98 -6.04 16.62
C PHE A 237 -4.24 -6.90 17.66
N ILE A 238 -3.86 -6.26 18.76
CA ILE A 238 -3.13 -6.88 19.85
C ILE A 238 -4.10 -7.08 21.00
N GLU A 239 -4.26 -8.32 21.43
CA GLU A 239 -5.15 -8.68 22.51
C GLU A 239 -4.39 -9.34 23.66
N ARG A 240 -4.87 -9.11 24.88
CA ARG A 240 -4.29 -9.69 26.09
C ARG A 240 -5.34 -10.41 26.90
N SER A 241 -4.99 -11.59 27.38
CA SER A 241 -5.75 -12.34 28.38
C SER A 241 -5.09 -12.22 29.76
N ILE A 242 -5.92 -12.14 30.80
CA ILE A 242 -5.49 -12.19 32.21
C ILE A 242 -6.06 -13.42 32.94
N ASP A 243 -6.74 -14.32 32.22
CA ASP A 243 -7.47 -15.47 32.74
C ASP A 243 -7.06 -16.78 32.07
N ASN A 244 -5.77 -16.90 31.76
CA ASN A 244 -5.15 -18.05 31.10
C ASN A 244 -5.76 -18.37 29.72
N GLY A 245 -6.02 -17.34 28.92
CA GLY A 245 -6.48 -17.47 27.53
C GLY A 245 -7.98 -17.75 27.39
N ARG A 246 -8.78 -17.60 28.44
CA ARG A 246 -10.24 -17.82 28.36
C ARG A 246 -10.94 -16.63 27.73
N THR A 247 -10.51 -15.42 28.07
CA THR A 247 -10.99 -14.18 27.48
C THR A 247 -9.82 -13.29 27.08
N TYR A 248 -9.97 -12.65 25.92
CA TYR A 248 -9.00 -11.71 25.38
C TYR A 248 -9.63 -10.33 25.33
N ARG A 249 -8.85 -9.32 25.72
CA ARG A 249 -9.21 -7.91 25.60
C ARG A 249 -8.25 -7.24 24.64
N GLN A 250 -8.80 -6.65 23.58
CA GLN A 250 -8.04 -5.82 22.65
C GLN A 250 -7.43 -4.62 23.39
N LEU A 251 -6.14 -4.35 23.14
CA LEU A 251 -5.37 -3.30 23.79
C LEU A 251 -5.32 -2.01 22.97
N ASN A 252 -5.32 -2.13 21.64
CA ASN A 252 -5.26 -1.02 20.69
C ASN A 252 -6.60 -0.79 20.02
N HIS A 253 -6.98 0.46 19.77
CA HIS A 253 -8.23 0.78 19.07
C HIS A 253 -8.11 0.72 17.54
N GLN A 254 -6.91 0.97 17.01
CA GLN A 254 -6.58 0.90 15.58
C GLN A 254 -5.52 -0.17 15.34
N PRO A 255 -5.49 -0.83 14.15
CA PRO A 255 -4.48 -1.82 13.83
C PRO A 255 -3.07 -1.28 14.10
N TYR A 256 -2.33 -1.99 14.94
CA TYR A 256 -0.98 -1.64 15.30
C TYR A 256 -0.05 -1.97 14.13
N TYR A 257 0.67 -0.96 13.67
CA TYR A 257 1.72 -1.08 12.67
C TYR A 257 3.05 -0.73 13.33
N SER A 258 4.02 -1.63 13.24
CA SER A 258 5.38 -1.36 13.72
C SER A 258 6.19 -0.66 12.61
N THR A 259 6.79 0.48 12.93
CA THR A 259 7.78 1.13 12.07
C THR A 259 9.13 0.40 12.13
N LEU A 260 10.16 0.92 11.48
CA LEU A 260 11.54 0.50 11.78
C LEU A 260 11.77 0.52 13.31
N PRO A 261 12.65 -0.36 13.84
CA PRO A 261 12.88 -0.46 15.27
C PRO A 261 13.17 0.92 15.87
N ASP A 262 12.53 1.22 17.00
CA ASP A 262 12.70 2.48 17.72
C ASP A 262 14.19 2.68 18.07
N GLU A 263 14.79 3.78 17.60
CA GLU A 263 16.17 4.16 17.94
C GLU A 263 16.37 4.38 19.46
N ASN A 264 15.28 4.49 20.22
CA ASN A 264 15.31 4.60 21.67
C ASN A 264 15.37 3.24 22.39
N ILE A 265 15.43 2.12 21.68
CA ILE A 265 15.86 0.83 22.24
C ILE A 265 17.38 0.90 22.46
N GLY A 266 17.80 1.63 23.50
CA GLY A 266 19.16 1.66 24.05
C GLY A 266 20.26 2.10 23.09
N ARG A 267 20.51 3.42 23.00
CA ARG A 267 21.70 3.96 22.30
C ARG A 267 22.99 3.44 22.94
N GLY A 268 23.82 2.65 22.23
CA GLY A 268 25.18 2.40 22.74
C GLY A 268 26.17 1.43 22.07
N SER A 269 25.87 0.58 21.08
CA SER A 269 26.92 -0.36 20.58
C SER A 269 26.78 -0.83 19.13
N SER A 270 27.90 -1.28 18.54
CA SER A 270 28.02 -1.93 17.22
C SER A 270 27.25 -3.25 17.12
N GLU A 271 26.84 -3.84 18.25
CA GLU A 271 25.88 -4.95 18.27
C GLU A 271 24.49 -4.52 17.82
N LEU A 272 24.13 -3.23 17.96
CA LEU A 272 22.83 -2.71 17.51
C LEU A 272 22.75 -2.62 15.99
N GLU A 273 23.84 -2.31 15.29
CA GLU A 273 23.87 -2.36 13.81
C GLU A 273 23.71 -3.80 13.31
N PHE A 274 24.39 -4.75 13.96
CA PHE A 274 24.21 -6.18 13.67
C PHE A 274 22.81 -6.67 14.03
N TYR A 275 22.25 -6.24 15.17
CA TYR A 275 20.90 -6.58 15.60
C TYR A 275 19.84 -5.97 14.66
N ASN A 276 19.97 -4.70 14.28
CA ASN A 276 19.10 -4.04 13.31
C ASN A 276 19.23 -4.68 11.92
N MET A 277 20.42 -5.12 11.51
CA MET A 277 20.63 -5.90 10.30
C MET A 277 19.92 -7.26 10.39
N LEU A 278 20.01 -7.97 11.52
CA LEU A 278 19.25 -9.22 11.73
C LEU A 278 17.74 -8.96 11.75
N LEU A 279 17.26 -7.89 12.39
CA LEU A 279 15.85 -7.51 12.38
C LEU A 279 15.37 -7.21 10.95
N HIS A 280 16.19 -6.55 10.13
CA HIS A 280 15.88 -6.30 8.72
C HIS A 280 15.90 -7.58 7.87
N GLU A 281 16.93 -8.41 8.01
CA GLU A 281 17.13 -9.65 7.25
C GLU A 281 16.07 -10.71 7.59
N PHE A 282 15.65 -10.78 8.86
CA PHE A 282 14.59 -11.70 9.31
C PHE A 282 13.20 -11.06 9.34
N HIS A 283 13.05 -9.82 8.86
CA HIS A 283 11.79 -9.05 8.84
C HIS A 283 11.09 -8.98 10.19
N ILE A 284 11.87 -8.82 11.26
CA ILE A 284 11.41 -8.72 12.64
C ILE A 284 11.32 -7.23 13.01
N PHE A 285 10.16 -6.80 13.52
CA PHE A 285 9.92 -5.41 13.90
C PHE A 285 9.66 -5.32 15.41
N SER A 286 10.15 -4.26 16.05
CA SER A 286 10.06 -4.06 17.50
C SER A 286 9.63 -2.63 17.79
N ASP A 287 8.50 -2.46 18.47
CA ASP A 287 8.00 -1.18 18.93
C ASP A 287 7.05 -1.40 20.15
N THR A 288 6.88 -0.37 20.98
CA THR A 288 6.17 -0.46 22.27
C THR A 288 4.77 0.12 22.17
N ILE A 289 3.76 -0.64 22.60
CA ILE A 289 2.43 -0.09 22.85
C ILE A 289 2.43 0.60 24.21
N THR A 290 2.53 1.94 24.21
CA THR A 290 2.32 2.73 25.43
C THR A 290 0.86 2.58 25.89
N PRO A 291 0.60 2.29 27.17
CA PRO A 291 -0.77 2.30 27.69
C PRO A 291 -1.44 3.63 27.35
N GLY A 292 -2.64 3.57 26.78
CA GLY A 292 -3.38 4.75 26.32
C GLY A 292 -3.38 5.85 27.38
N ILE A 293 -3.01 7.06 26.95
CA ILE A 293 -3.11 8.26 27.78
C ILE A 293 -4.58 8.40 28.14
N THR A 294 -4.90 8.17 29.41
CA THR A 294 -6.20 8.55 29.98
C THR A 294 -6.25 10.07 29.92
N TYR A 295 -7.04 10.63 29.02
CA TYR A 295 -7.42 12.04 29.13
C TYR A 295 -8.28 12.15 30.40
N HIS A 296 -7.75 12.86 31.39
CA HIS A 296 -8.48 13.29 32.57
C HIS A 296 -9.55 14.33 32.22
#